data_AF-A0A523YYY6-F1
#
_entry.id   AF-A0A523YYY6-F1
#
_cell.length_a   1.000
_cell.length_b   1.000
_cell.length_c   1.000
_cell.angle_alpha   90.00
_cell.angle_beta   90.00
_cell.angle_gamma   90.00
#
_symmetry.space_group_name_H-M   'P 1'
#
loop_
_entity.id
_entity.type
_entity.pdbx_description
1 polymer ?
#
loop_
_entity_poly.entity_id
_entity_poly.type
_entity_poly.pdbx_seq_one_letter_code
_entity_poly.pdbx_strand_id
1 'polypeptide(L)'
;MITFPQVLDNLERVADQLKSTEELEATISAMREDLKGFIALLEYSHQKDFQDVTQALSYADNVLIPQLHGIRDSLEAGVTEPLKRLKLATDQADRLVLQMRMVINGDAEDFLI
;
A
#
# COMPACT_ATOMS: atom_id res chain seq x y z
N MET A 1 -26.99 -15.75 -12.59
CA MET A 1 -27.68 -16.03 -11.32
C MET A 1 -26.76 -15.63 -10.18
N ILE A 2 -27.14 -14.65 -9.35
CA ILE A 2 -26.44 -14.32 -8.10
C ILE A 2 -27.39 -14.65 -6.97
N THR A 3 -26.96 -15.51 -6.06
CA THR A 3 -27.74 -15.92 -4.89
C THR A 3 -27.31 -15.10 -3.67
N PHE A 4 -28.19 -14.99 -2.67
CA PHE A 4 -27.85 -14.33 -1.40
C PHE A 4 -26.56 -14.89 -0.76
N PRO A 5 -26.31 -16.21 -0.75
CA PRO A 5 -25.01 -16.78 -0.36
C PRO A 5 -23.83 -16.26 -1.18
N GLN A 6 -23.95 -16.15 -2.51
CA GLN A 6 -22.88 -15.60 -3.36
C GLN A 6 -22.62 -14.11 -3.10
N VAL A 7 -23.65 -13.33 -2.76
CA VAL A 7 -23.48 -11.93 -2.34
C VAL A 7 -22.72 -11.85 -1.03
N LEU A 8 -23.08 -12.70 -0.06
CA LEU A 8 -22.42 -12.77 1.23
C LEU A 8 -20.94 -13.15 1.09
N ASP A 9 -20.64 -14.21 0.32
CA ASP A 9 -19.27 -14.64 0.04
C ASP A 9 -18.43 -13.54 -0.62
N ASN A 10 -19.03 -12.76 -1.54
CA ASN A 10 -18.35 -11.65 -2.20
C ASN A 10 -18.10 -10.47 -1.24
N LEU A 11 -19.03 -10.18 -0.32
CA LEU A 11 -18.85 -9.16 0.71
C LEU A 11 -17.76 -9.57 1.70
N GLU A 12 -17.71 -10.82 2.12
CA GLU A 12 -16.66 -11.36 2.99
C GLU A 12 -15.29 -11.26 2.33
N ARG A 13 -15.19 -11.58 1.02
CA ARG A 13 -13.94 -11.40 0.25
C ARG A 13 -13.50 -9.94 0.16
N VAL A 14 -14.42 -9.02 -0.09
CA VAL A 14 -14.10 -7.57 -0.10
C VAL A 14 -13.64 -7.13 1.29
N ALA A 15 -14.32 -7.56 2.36
CA ALA A 15 -13.96 -7.24 3.74
C ALA A 15 -12.55 -7.79 4.11
N ASP A 16 -12.23 -9.01 3.72
CA ASP A 16 -10.91 -9.59 3.91
C ASP A 16 -9.83 -8.85 3.12
N GLN A 17 -10.11 -8.44 1.89
CA GLN A 17 -9.18 -7.63 1.11
C GLN A 17 -9.01 -6.22 1.71
N LEU A 18 -10.03 -5.65 2.33
CA LEU A 18 -9.94 -4.35 3.01
C LEU A 18 -9.07 -4.40 4.28
N LYS A 19 -8.87 -5.56 4.92
CA LYS A 19 -7.88 -5.71 6.01
C LYS A 19 -6.45 -5.36 5.56
N SER A 20 -6.14 -5.50 4.26
CA SER A 20 -4.85 -5.07 3.69
C SER A 20 -4.63 -3.55 3.77
N THR A 21 -5.68 -2.77 4.07
CA THR A 21 -5.57 -1.32 4.30
C THR A 21 -4.87 -1.03 5.63
N GLU A 22 -5.17 -1.77 6.70
CA GLU A 22 -4.50 -1.60 8.00
C GLU A 22 -3.01 -1.98 7.91
N GLU A 23 -2.69 -3.04 7.16
CA GLU A 23 -1.31 -3.46 6.87
C GLU A 23 -0.57 -2.38 6.07
N LEU A 24 -1.24 -1.76 5.10
CA LEU A 24 -0.69 -0.67 4.30
C LEU A 24 -0.44 0.59 5.15
N GLU A 25 -1.37 0.95 6.03
CA GLU A 25 -1.22 2.08 6.95
C GLU A 25 -0.06 1.88 7.93
N ALA A 26 0.09 0.66 8.48
CA ALA A 26 1.21 0.31 9.34
C ALA A 26 2.54 0.41 8.58
N THR A 27 2.59 -0.08 7.35
CA THR A 27 3.77 0.00 6.47
C THR A 27 4.15 1.44 6.17
N ILE A 28 3.18 2.28 5.75
CA ILE A 28 3.41 3.71 5.49
C ILE A 28 3.92 4.42 6.74
N SER A 29 3.36 4.08 7.92
CA SER A 29 3.78 4.66 9.20
C SER A 29 5.23 4.30 9.55
N ALA A 30 5.63 3.05 9.35
CA ALA A 30 7.03 2.62 9.53
C ALA A 30 7.97 3.36 8.56
N MET A 31 7.61 3.45 7.27
CA MET A 31 8.41 4.15 6.26
C MET A 31 8.57 5.63 6.58
N ARG A 32 7.53 6.27 7.12
CA ARG A 32 7.61 7.66 7.58
C ARG A 32 8.66 7.83 8.68
N GLU A 33 8.78 6.87 9.57
CA GLU A 33 9.79 6.91 10.64
C GLU A 33 11.20 6.71 10.08
N ASP A 34 11.38 5.77 9.15
CA ASP A 34 12.67 5.55 8.49
C ASP A 34 13.13 6.80 7.72
N LEU A 35 12.21 7.47 7.02
CA LEU A 35 12.50 8.73 6.33
C LEU A 35 12.89 9.86 7.29
N LYS A 36 12.27 9.95 8.48
CA LYS A 36 12.72 10.92 9.51
C LYS A 36 14.13 10.59 9.98
N GLY A 37 14.42 9.31 10.21
CA GLY A 37 15.76 8.84 10.57
C GLY A 37 16.79 9.23 9.50
N PHE A 38 16.44 9.07 8.22
CA PHE A 38 17.29 9.49 7.12
C PHE A 38 17.49 11.01 7.05
N ILE A 39 16.44 11.81 7.29
CA ILE A 39 16.58 13.28 7.38
C ILE A 39 17.54 13.65 8.51
N ALA A 40 17.42 13.03 9.69
CA ALA A 40 18.35 13.27 10.79
C ALA A 40 19.80 12.91 10.44
N LEU A 41 20.02 11.85 9.65
CA LEU A 41 21.35 11.50 9.12
C LEU A 41 21.87 12.56 8.14
N LEU A 42 21.03 13.11 7.28
CA LEU A 42 21.40 14.22 6.38
C LEU A 42 21.75 15.49 7.15
N GLU A 43 20.96 15.84 8.16
CA GLU A 43 21.22 16.98 9.04
C GLU A 43 22.54 16.80 9.81
N TYR A 44 22.78 15.61 10.36
CA TYR A 44 24.06 15.26 10.98
C TYR A 44 25.22 15.39 9.99
N SER A 45 25.04 14.90 8.77
CA SER A 45 26.07 15.01 7.71
C SER A 45 26.38 16.46 7.37
N HIS A 46 25.36 17.32 7.35
CA HIS A 46 25.54 18.74 7.09
C HIS A 46 26.30 19.47 8.21
N GLN A 47 26.09 19.06 9.45
CA GLN A 47 26.77 19.61 10.63
C GLN A 47 28.16 19.00 10.88
N LYS A 48 28.46 17.88 10.22
CA LYS A 48 29.70 17.15 10.39
C LYS A 48 30.83 17.86 9.65
N ASP A 49 31.87 18.23 10.39
CA ASP A 49 33.14 18.68 9.81
C ASP A 49 33.88 17.49 9.19
N PHE A 50 33.62 17.25 7.90
CA PHE A 50 34.45 16.36 7.10
C PHE A 50 35.82 17.01 6.85
N GLN A 51 36.88 16.23 7.02
CA GLN A 51 38.25 16.70 6.84
C GLN A 51 38.54 17.11 5.39
N ASP A 52 37.92 16.42 4.42
CA ASP A 52 38.01 16.73 3.01
C ASP A 52 36.79 16.19 2.22
N VAL A 53 36.75 16.52 0.93
CA VAL A 53 35.69 16.10 0.00
C VAL A 53 35.66 14.57 -0.16
N THR A 54 36.81 13.90 -0.09
CA THR A 54 36.90 12.44 -0.22
C THR A 54 36.18 11.74 0.93
N GLN A 55 36.35 12.26 2.16
CA GLN A 55 35.66 11.75 3.34
C GLN A 55 34.15 11.97 3.27
N ALA A 56 33.72 13.14 2.77
CA ALA A 56 32.30 13.43 2.57
C ALA A 56 31.67 12.49 1.52
N LEU A 57 32.35 12.27 0.38
CA LEU A 57 31.92 11.33 -0.66
C LEU A 57 31.87 9.90 -0.12
N SER A 58 32.90 9.46 0.59
CA SER A 58 32.93 8.14 1.21
C SER A 58 31.77 7.95 2.20
N TYR A 59 31.41 8.97 2.96
CA TYR A 59 30.26 8.90 3.85
C TYR A 59 28.93 8.82 3.07
N ALA A 60 28.79 9.58 1.99
CA ALA A 60 27.62 9.49 1.12
C ALA A 60 27.46 8.09 0.52
N ASP A 61 28.54 7.53 -0.04
CA ASP A 61 28.54 6.22 -0.70
C ASP A 61 28.31 5.05 0.25
N ASN A 62 28.83 5.13 1.47
CA ASN A 62 28.79 4.02 2.43
C ASN A 62 27.64 4.12 3.44
N VAL A 63 27.02 5.30 3.61
CA VAL A 63 25.98 5.51 4.62
C VAL A 63 24.70 6.05 4.00
N LEU A 64 24.74 7.21 3.34
CA LEU A 64 23.53 7.90 2.88
C LEU A 64 22.85 7.16 1.72
N ILE A 65 23.60 6.79 0.69
CA ILE A 65 23.06 6.09 -0.48
C ILE A 65 22.49 4.71 -0.09
N PRO A 66 23.20 3.86 0.69
CA PRO A 66 22.66 2.58 1.13
C PRO A 66 21.39 2.72 1.98
N GLN A 67 21.34 3.70 2.90
CA GLN A 67 20.13 3.97 3.69
C GLN A 67 18.95 4.36 2.79
N LEU A 68 19.17 5.25 1.81
CA LEU A 68 18.13 5.67 0.88
C LEU A 68 17.61 4.50 0.02
N HIS A 69 18.53 3.64 -0.47
CA HIS A 69 18.13 2.43 -1.19
C HIS A 69 17.34 1.46 -0.30
N GLY A 70 17.76 1.24 0.94
CA GLY A 70 17.03 0.41 1.88
C GLY A 70 15.60 0.89 2.12
N ILE A 71 15.42 2.20 2.28
CA ILE A 71 14.08 2.81 2.44
C ILE A 71 13.24 2.65 1.17
N ARG A 72 13.82 2.92 -0.01
CA ARG A 72 13.15 2.75 -1.29
C ARG A 72 12.67 1.31 -1.48
N ASP A 73 13.55 0.34 -1.26
CA ASP A 73 13.27 -1.08 -1.50
C ASP A 73 12.23 -1.60 -0.50
N SER A 74 12.30 -1.15 0.75
CA SER A 74 11.29 -1.47 1.78
C SER A 74 9.93 -0.87 1.44
N LEU A 75 9.89 0.36 0.92
CA LEU A 75 8.66 0.99 0.45
C LEU A 75 8.04 0.20 -0.70
N GLU A 76 8.84 -0.13 -1.72
CA GLU A 76 8.36 -0.90 -2.88
C GLU A 76 7.80 -2.26 -2.47
N ALA A 77 8.53 -3.00 -1.62
CA ALA A 77 8.10 -4.30 -1.12
C ALA A 77 6.83 -4.20 -0.25
N GLY A 78 6.76 -3.19 0.61
CA GLY A 78 5.69 -3.04 1.59
C GLY A 78 4.37 -2.51 1.02
N VAL A 79 4.39 -1.72 -0.07
CA VAL A 79 3.15 -1.10 -0.59
C VAL A 79 2.59 -1.78 -1.83
N THR A 80 3.42 -2.48 -2.62
CA THR A 80 2.99 -3.00 -3.94
C THR A 80 1.86 -4.01 -3.83
N GLU A 81 2.00 -5.04 -2.99
CA GLU A 81 1.00 -6.09 -2.85
C GLU A 81 -0.28 -5.60 -2.13
N PRO A 82 -0.21 -4.84 -1.01
CA PRO A 82 -1.40 -4.28 -0.40
C PRO A 82 -2.18 -3.33 -1.33
N LEU A 83 -1.50 -2.47 -2.09
CA LEU A 83 -2.17 -1.60 -3.07
C LEU A 83 -2.88 -2.39 -4.17
N LYS A 84 -2.27 -3.49 -4.63
CA LYS A 84 -2.90 -4.39 -5.61
C LYS A 84 -4.15 -5.05 -5.04
N ARG A 85 -4.11 -5.51 -3.79
CA ARG A 85 -5.28 -6.10 -3.10
C ARG A 85 -6.39 -5.08 -2.92
N LEU A 86 -6.07 -3.86 -2.52
CA LEU A 86 -7.06 -2.78 -2.37
C LEU A 86 -7.73 -2.43 -3.70
N LYS A 87 -6.96 -2.40 -4.80
CA LYS A 87 -7.51 -2.19 -6.14
C LYS A 87 -8.48 -3.31 -6.54
N LEU A 88 -8.12 -4.57 -6.28
CA LEU A 88 -9.00 -5.71 -6.53
C LEU A 88 -10.29 -5.66 -5.70
N ALA A 89 -10.19 -5.24 -4.43
CA ALA A 89 -11.36 -5.05 -3.56
C ALA A 89 -12.31 -3.99 -4.11
N THR A 90 -11.75 -2.89 -4.61
CA THR A 90 -12.52 -1.81 -5.23
C THR A 90 -13.24 -2.31 -6.48
N ASP A 91 -12.53 -2.99 -7.38
CA ASP A 91 -13.12 -3.56 -8.59
C ASP A 91 -14.22 -4.58 -8.28
N GLN A 92 -14.05 -5.39 -7.22
CA GLN A 92 -15.05 -6.35 -6.76
C GLN A 92 -16.27 -5.67 -6.15
N ALA A 93 -16.06 -4.63 -5.33
CA ALA A 93 -17.13 -3.84 -4.74
C ALA A 93 -17.96 -3.14 -5.82
N ASP A 94 -17.33 -2.54 -6.83
CA ASP A 94 -18.03 -1.87 -7.94
C ASP A 94 -18.90 -2.84 -8.73
N ARG A 95 -18.39 -4.05 -9.01
CA ARG A 95 -19.18 -5.11 -9.66
C ARG A 95 -20.36 -5.54 -8.82
N LEU A 96 -20.16 -5.69 -7.51
CA LEU A 96 -21.23 -6.06 -6.60
C LEU A 96 -22.32 -4.98 -6.54
N VAL A 97 -21.93 -3.70 -6.49
CA VAL A 97 -22.87 -2.56 -6.54
C VAL A 97 -23.70 -2.58 -7.82
N LEU A 98 -23.07 -2.83 -8.99
CA LEU A 98 -23.79 -2.96 -10.26
C LEU A 98 -24.77 -4.15 -10.23
N GLN A 99 -24.34 -5.29 -9.71
CA GLN A 99 -25.19 -6.49 -9.57
C GLN A 99 -26.39 -6.25 -8.67
N MET A 100 -26.20 -5.61 -7.51
CA MET A 100 -27.31 -5.27 -6.62
C MET A 100 -28.27 -4.25 -7.25
N ARG A 101 -27.77 -3.26 -8.00
CA ARG A 101 -28.62 -2.30 -8.72
C ARG A 101 -29.50 -2.98 -9.78
N MET A 102 -28.96 -3.94 -10.53
CA MET A 102 -29.74 -4.72 -11.50
C MET A 102 -30.84 -5.55 -10.82
N VAL A 103 -30.57 -6.12 -9.65
CA VAL A 103 -31.57 -6.85 -8.85
C VAL A 103 -32.67 -5.91 -8.33
N ILE A 104 -32.30 -4.72 -7.82
CA ILE A 104 -33.25 -3.74 -7.27
C ILE A 104 -34.15 -3.15 -8.36
N ASN A 105 -33.61 -2.90 -9.56
CA ASN A 105 -34.35 -2.24 -10.64
C ASN A 105 -35.27 -3.19 -11.44
N GLY A 106 -35.31 -4.48 -11.10
CA GLY A 106 -36.16 -5.45 -11.79
C GLY A 106 -35.65 -5.89 -13.16
N ASP A 107 -34.48 -5.42 -13.62
CA ASP A 107 -33.79 -5.89 -14.84
C ASP A 107 -33.29 -7.35 -14.73
N ALA A 108 -33.58 -8.00 -13.60
CA ALA A 108 -33.20 -9.33 -13.20
C ALA A 108 -34.31 -10.37 -13.41
N GLU A 109 -35.31 -10.12 -14.28
CA GLU A 109 -36.39 -11.09 -14.57
C GLU A 109 -35.86 -12.45 -15.12
N ASP A 110 -34.66 -12.48 -15.72
CA ASP A 110 -33.94 -13.72 -16.10
C ASP A 110 -32.99 -14.27 -15.01
N PHE A 111 -32.91 -13.63 -13.84
CA PHE A 111 -31.97 -13.95 -12.75
C PHE A 111 -32.64 -14.46 -11.46
N LEU A 112 -33.98 -14.53 -11.43
CA LEU A 112 -34.81 -14.97 -10.30
C LEU A 112 -35.52 -16.30 -10.60
N ILE A 113 -34.76 -17.40 -10.69
CA ILE A 113 -35.23 -18.77 -10.40
C ILE A 113 -34.13 -19.49 -9.64
#